data_AF-A0A174R441-F1
#
_entry.id   AF-A0A174R441-F1
#
_cell.length_a   1.000
_cell.length_b   1.000
_cell.length_c   1.000
_cell.angle_alpha   90.00
_cell.angle_beta   90.00
_cell.angle_gamma   90.00
#
_symmetry.space_group_name_H-M   'P 1'
#
loop_
_entity.id
_entity.type
_entity.pdbx_description
1 polymer ?
#
loop_
_entity_poly.entity_id
_entity_poly.type
_entity_poly.pdbx_seq_one_letter_code
_entity_poly.pdbx_strand_id
1 'polypeptide(L)'
;MRDLSKFLPTADMQADFEKFQSLSPEERAMFQEERARKMESMPGEEREAFVDSTREGLRAIKNELQDVKLALELGDIANAISLSYIAKAYFGKSKNWLYQRLNGNKVNGKPAQFTEEERKRFAEALLDLSKRINETALKFA
;
A
#
# COMPACT_ATOMS: atom_id res chain seq x y z
N MET A 1 15.97 6.62 15.24
CA MET A 1 15.62 5.27 14.76
C MET A 1 14.25 5.38 14.10
N ARG A 2 14.00 4.74 12.94
CA ARG A 2 12.65 4.75 12.34
C ARG A 2 11.72 3.96 13.27
N ASP A 3 10.56 4.50 13.59
CA ASP A 3 9.56 3.77 14.37
C ASP A 3 9.03 2.61 13.51
N LEU A 4 9.34 1.38 13.91
CA LEU A 4 8.93 0.15 13.22
C LEU A 4 7.75 -0.53 13.91
N SER A 5 7.21 0.03 15.00
CA SER A 5 6.10 -0.57 15.77
C SER A 5 4.88 -0.86 14.90
N LYS A 6 4.66 -0.04 13.87
CA LYS A 6 3.59 -0.23 12.89
C LYS A 6 3.76 -1.49 12.03
N PHE A 7 4.98 -1.89 11.72
CA PHE A 7 5.28 -3.03 10.82
C PHE A 7 5.74 -4.28 11.57
N LEU A 8 6.27 -4.10 12.78
CA LEU A 8 6.77 -5.12 13.69
C LEU A 8 6.09 -4.89 15.05
N PRO A 9 4.84 -5.37 15.22
CA PRO A 9 3.99 -4.94 16.35
C PRO A 9 4.46 -5.41 17.73
N THR A 10 5.32 -6.43 17.78
CA THR A 10 5.82 -6.98 19.04
C THR A 10 7.29 -6.64 19.25
N ALA A 11 7.69 -6.54 20.53
CA ALA A 11 9.09 -6.33 20.89
C ALA A 11 10.00 -7.45 20.36
N ASP A 12 9.51 -8.70 20.38
CA ASP A 12 10.21 -9.85 19.80
C ASP A 12 10.48 -9.68 18.31
N MET A 13 9.50 -9.21 17.52
CA MET A 13 9.68 -8.97 16.08
C MET A 13 10.68 -7.85 15.80
N GLN A 14 10.67 -6.80 16.62
CA GLN A 14 11.62 -5.70 16.50
C GLN A 14 13.04 -6.16 16.83
N ALA A 15 13.22 -6.90 17.93
CA ALA A 15 14.50 -7.46 18.34
C ALA A 15 15.03 -8.48 17.30
N ASP A 16 14.16 -9.34 16.78
CA ASP A 16 14.52 -10.29 15.72
C ASP A 16 14.99 -9.57 14.44
N PHE A 17 14.32 -8.48 14.07
CA PHE A 17 14.68 -7.68 12.91
C PHE A 17 16.03 -6.97 13.09
N GLU A 18 16.26 -6.34 14.25
CA GLU A 18 17.53 -5.69 14.58
C GLU A 18 18.68 -6.70 14.60
N LYS A 19 18.46 -7.86 15.23
CA LYS A 19 19.41 -8.98 15.21
C LYS A 19 19.71 -9.37 13.76
N PHE A 20 18.70 -9.69 12.95
CA PHE A 20 18.85 -10.08 11.55
C PHE A 20 19.63 -9.05 10.70
N GLN A 21 19.41 -7.74 10.92
CA GLN A 21 20.13 -6.69 10.22
C GLN A 21 21.63 -6.69 10.51
N SER A 22 22.01 -7.00 11.76
CA SER A 22 23.42 -7.03 12.19
C SER A 22 24.19 -8.29 11.76
N LEU A 23 23.49 -9.34 11.32
CA LEU A 23 24.09 -10.62 10.95
C LEU A 23 24.63 -10.65 9.51
N SER A 24 25.71 -11.41 9.31
CA SER A 24 26.24 -11.78 7.99
C SER A 24 25.29 -12.73 7.23
N PRO A 25 25.46 -12.92 5.92
CA PRO A 25 24.61 -13.84 5.14
C PRO A 25 24.57 -15.28 5.68
N GLU A 26 25.70 -15.80 6.16
CA GLU A 26 25.79 -17.16 6.74
C GLU A 26 25.05 -17.24 8.07
N GLU A 27 25.24 -16.25 8.94
CA GLU A 27 24.58 -16.18 10.24
C GLU A 27 23.06 -15.95 10.09
N ARG A 28 22.62 -15.25 9.03
CA ARG A 28 21.21 -15.08 8.71
C ARG A 28 20.52 -16.40 8.39
N ALA A 29 21.19 -17.31 7.70
CA ALA A 29 20.63 -18.63 7.41
C ALA A 29 20.44 -19.43 8.70
N MET A 30 21.45 -19.45 9.58
CA MET A 30 21.34 -20.10 10.89
C MET A 30 20.24 -19.49 11.76
N PHE A 31 20.13 -18.16 11.77
CA PHE A 31 19.09 -17.46 12.51
C PHE A 31 17.70 -17.81 11.99
N GLN A 32 17.51 -17.91 10.66
CA GLN A 32 16.23 -18.33 10.08
C GLN A 32 15.86 -19.77 10.48
N GLU A 33 16.82 -20.70 10.49
CA GLU A 33 16.59 -22.07 10.97
C GLU A 33 16.23 -22.12 12.47
N GLU A 34 16.92 -21.35 13.30
CA GLU A 34 16.62 -21.22 14.74
C GLU A 34 15.19 -20.72 14.95
N ARG A 35 14.78 -19.69 14.21
CA ARG A 35 13.42 -19.13 14.25
C ARG A 35 12.37 -20.13 13.77
N ALA A 36 12.66 -20.90 12.72
CA ALA A 36 11.75 -21.93 12.23
C ALA A 36 11.54 -23.03 13.29
N ARG A 37 12.60 -23.52 13.91
CA ARG A 37 12.52 -24.50 15.01
C ARG A 37 11.74 -23.97 16.21
N LYS A 38 12.01 -22.72 16.62
CA LYS A 38 11.27 -22.07 17.72
C LYS A 38 9.77 -22.03 17.43
N MET A 39 9.38 -21.75 16.19
CA MET A 39 7.98 -21.72 15.75
C MET A 39 7.32 -23.10 15.74
N GLU A 40 8.07 -24.16 15.40
CA GLU A 40 7.58 -25.54 15.41
C GLU A 40 7.37 -26.06 16.85
N SER A 41 8.24 -25.67 17.78
CA SER A 41 8.15 -26.05 19.20
C SER A 41 7.18 -25.20 20.02
N MET A 42 6.61 -24.14 19.43
CA MET A 42 5.79 -23.16 20.12
C MET A 42 4.39 -23.73 20.45
N PRO A 43 3.86 -23.49 21.67
CA PRO A 43 2.47 -23.80 22.01
C PRO A 43 1.48 -23.14 21.04
N GLY A 44 0.32 -23.76 20.83
CA GLY A 44 -0.68 -23.29 19.86
C GLY A 44 -1.10 -21.83 20.07
N GLU A 45 -1.37 -21.43 21.32
CA GLU A 45 -1.80 -20.06 21.66
C GLU A 45 -0.72 -19.00 21.35
N GLU A 46 0.54 -19.29 21.72
CA GLU A 46 1.67 -18.40 21.41
C GLU A 46 1.90 -18.29 19.90
N ARG A 47 1.73 -19.41 19.18
CA ARG A 47 1.87 -19.45 17.72
C ARG A 47 0.77 -18.65 17.04
N GLU A 48 -0.47 -18.71 17.52
CA GLU A 48 -1.57 -17.88 17.00
C GLU A 48 -1.30 -16.40 17.22
N ALA A 49 -0.87 -15.99 18.42
CA ALA A 49 -0.51 -14.60 18.71
C ALA A 49 0.62 -14.08 17.80
N PHE A 50 1.61 -14.92 17.49
CA PHE A 50 2.65 -14.59 16.52
C PHE A 50 2.11 -14.43 15.10
N VAL A 51 1.20 -15.30 14.66
CA VAL A 51 0.59 -15.22 13.32
C VAL A 51 -0.24 -13.96 13.17
N ASP A 52 -1.01 -13.59 14.20
CA ASP A 52 -1.86 -12.40 14.18
C ASP A 52 -1.05 -11.12 14.16
N SER A 53 -0.03 -11.00 15.01
CA SER A 53 0.90 -9.85 14.97
C SER A 53 1.66 -9.76 13.64
N THR A 54 2.04 -10.88 13.04
CA THR A 54 2.66 -10.90 11.70
C THR A 54 1.67 -10.39 10.65
N ARG A 55 0.40 -10.79 10.74
CA ARG A 55 -0.65 -10.36 9.82
C ARG A 55 -0.92 -8.86 9.94
N GLU A 56 -0.86 -8.29 11.14
CA GLU A 56 -0.99 -6.85 11.37
C GLU A 56 0.16 -6.08 10.72
N GLY A 57 1.41 -6.49 10.96
CA GLY A 57 2.58 -5.89 10.33
C GLY A 57 2.52 -5.93 8.81
N LEU A 58 2.15 -7.08 8.22
CA LEU A 58 1.98 -7.22 6.78
C LEU A 58 0.84 -6.35 6.21
N ARG A 59 -0.26 -6.16 6.97
CA ARG A 59 -1.33 -5.23 6.57
C ARG A 59 -0.83 -3.80 6.54
N ALA A 60 -0.03 -3.38 7.53
CA ALA A 60 0.56 -2.05 7.56
C ALA A 60 1.50 -1.80 6.37
N ILE A 61 2.40 -2.74 6.07
CA ILE A 61 3.31 -2.67 4.91
C ILE A 61 2.49 -2.55 3.62
N LYS A 62 1.47 -3.40 3.46
CA LYS A 62 0.60 -3.39 2.28
C LYS A 62 -0.09 -2.04 2.09
N ASN A 63 -0.61 -1.44 3.15
CA ASN A 63 -1.29 -0.15 3.06
C ASN A 63 -0.33 0.96 2.63
N GLU A 64 0.90 0.99 3.17
CA GLU A 64 1.89 1.99 2.73
C GLU A 64 2.32 1.79 1.28
N LEU A 65 2.52 0.53 0.85
CA LEU A 65 2.83 0.23 -0.55
C LEU A 65 1.71 0.67 -1.50
N GLN A 66 0.44 0.63 -1.08
CA GLN A 66 -0.68 1.12 -1.86
C GLN A 66 -0.66 2.63 -2.04
N ASP A 67 -0.38 3.37 -0.97
CA ASP A 67 -0.29 4.84 -1.03
C ASP A 67 0.94 5.29 -1.83
N VAL A 68 2.07 4.58 -1.71
CA VAL A 68 3.26 4.78 -2.56
C VAL A 68 2.93 4.55 -4.03
N LYS A 69 2.15 3.52 -4.38
CA LYS A 69 1.76 3.26 -5.77
C LYS A 69 0.95 4.41 -6.36
N LEU A 70 -0.03 4.92 -5.63
CA LEU A 70 -0.82 6.08 -6.04
C LEU A 70 0.06 7.31 -6.26
N ALA A 71 0.99 7.57 -5.34
CA ALA A 71 1.95 8.67 -5.44
C ALA A 71 2.93 8.48 -6.60
N LEU A 72 3.33 7.25 -6.94
CA LEU A 72 4.19 6.97 -8.09
C LEU A 72 3.47 7.18 -9.42
N GLU A 73 2.22 6.72 -9.55
CA GLU A 73 1.45 6.83 -10.79
C GLU A 73 0.95 8.26 -11.05
N LEU A 74 0.58 9.00 -10.01
CA LEU A 74 0.07 10.37 -10.12
C LEU A 74 1.11 11.45 -9.80
N GLY A 75 2.26 11.08 -9.26
CA GLY A 75 3.29 12.05 -8.87
C GLY A 75 2.81 13.03 -7.78
N ASP A 76 3.24 14.28 -7.93
CA ASP A 76 2.95 15.40 -7.03
C ASP A 76 1.47 15.78 -6.97
N ILE A 77 0.69 15.50 -8.03
CA ILE A 77 -0.73 15.88 -8.08
C ILE A 77 -1.65 14.95 -7.27
N ALA A 78 -1.15 13.81 -6.75
CA ALA A 78 -1.97 12.80 -6.07
C ALA A 78 -2.82 13.38 -4.91
N ASN A 79 -2.25 14.33 -4.16
CA ASN A 79 -2.93 15.01 -3.05
C ASN A 79 -3.70 16.28 -3.48
N ALA A 80 -3.40 16.81 -4.66
CA ALA A 80 -4.02 18.03 -5.18
C ALA A 80 -5.36 17.75 -5.88
N ILE A 81 -5.57 16.52 -6.37
CA ILE A 81 -6.76 16.15 -7.14
C ILE A 81 -7.81 15.43 -6.29
N SER A 82 -9.08 15.74 -6.55
CA SER A 82 -10.20 15.04 -5.92
C SER A 82 -10.53 13.75 -6.68
N LEU A 83 -10.02 12.60 -6.18
CA LEU A 83 -10.36 11.28 -6.75
C LEU A 83 -11.86 10.98 -6.72
N SER A 84 -12.58 11.48 -5.70
CA SER A 84 -14.03 11.36 -5.62
C SER A 84 -14.73 12.05 -6.77
N TYR A 85 -14.26 13.25 -7.13
CA TYR A 85 -14.79 14.01 -8.25
C TYR A 85 -14.52 13.28 -9.55
N ILE A 86 -13.29 12.80 -9.78
CA ILE A 86 -12.93 12.09 -11.00
C ILE A 86 -13.80 10.84 -11.19
N ALA A 87 -13.93 10.02 -10.15
CA ALA A 87 -14.72 8.79 -10.20
C ALA A 87 -16.19 9.07 -10.56
N LYS A 88 -16.80 10.10 -9.95
CA LYS A 88 -18.21 10.44 -10.19
C LYS A 88 -18.41 11.08 -11.57
N ALA A 89 -17.63 12.10 -11.90
CA ALA A 89 -17.83 12.93 -13.09
C ALA A 89 -17.42 12.21 -14.38
N TYR A 90 -16.34 11.43 -14.36
CA TYR A 90 -15.82 10.81 -15.59
C TYR A 90 -16.21 9.34 -15.69
N PHE A 91 -16.39 8.61 -14.59
CA PHE A 91 -16.70 7.17 -14.66
C PHE A 91 -18.13 6.81 -14.22
N GLY A 92 -18.85 7.71 -13.54
CA GLY A 92 -20.13 7.38 -12.93
C GLY A 92 -19.99 6.31 -11.83
N LYS A 93 -18.84 6.26 -11.17
CA LYS A 93 -18.48 5.26 -10.15
C LYS A 93 -18.16 5.91 -8.81
N SER A 94 -18.04 5.09 -7.77
CA SER A 94 -17.66 5.55 -6.44
C SER A 94 -16.16 5.86 -6.36
N LYS A 95 -15.75 6.70 -5.40
CA LYS A 95 -14.34 6.93 -5.08
C LYS A 95 -13.57 5.61 -4.87
N ASN A 96 -14.19 4.67 -4.16
CA ASN A 96 -13.59 3.38 -3.83
C ASN A 96 -13.29 2.55 -5.09
N TRP A 97 -14.15 2.60 -6.11
CA TRP A 97 -13.94 1.90 -7.38
C TRP A 97 -12.67 2.40 -8.09
N LEU A 98 -12.43 3.72 -8.08
CA LEU A 98 -11.25 4.33 -8.71
C LEU A 98 -9.99 4.03 -7.89
N TYR A 99 -10.09 4.16 -6.57
CA TYR A 99 -8.99 3.83 -5.64
C TYR A 99 -8.54 2.36 -5.77
N GLN A 100 -9.49 1.43 -5.92
CA GLN A 100 -9.18 0.01 -6.12
C GLN A 100 -8.36 -0.25 -7.39
N ARG A 101 -8.66 0.45 -8.49
CA ARG A 101 -7.97 0.28 -9.77
C ARG A 101 -6.57 0.89 -9.77
N LEU A 102 -6.44 2.09 -9.23
CA LEU A 102 -5.13 2.75 -9.05
C LEU A 102 -4.22 1.87 -8.18
N ASN A 103 -4.74 1.32 -7.09
CA ASN A 103 -3.93 0.52 -6.16
C ASN A 103 -3.82 -0.97 -6.53
N GLY A 104 -4.50 -1.44 -7.57
CA GLY A 104 -4.49 -2.86 -7.95
C GLY A 104 -5.13 -3.79 -6.91
N ASN A 105 -6.07 -3.27 -6.12
CA ASN A 105 -6.73 -4.01 -5.04
C ASN A 105 -7.51 -5.21 -5.59
N LYS A 106 -7.54 -6.33 -4.85
CA LYS A 106 -8.36 -7.49 -5.26
C LYS A 106 -9.85 -7.20 -5.01
N VAL A 107 -10.68 -7.42 -6.02
CA VAL A 107 -12.15 -7.37 -5.97
C VAL A 107 -12.66 -8.71 -6.50
N ASN A 108 -13.45 -9.43 -5.69
CA ASN A 108 -13.91 -10.79 -6.00
C ASN A 108 -12.78 -11.75 -6.42
N GLY A 109 -11.63 -11.68 -5.73
CA GLY A 109 -10.46 -12.53 -5.98
C GLY A 109 -9.58 -12.09 -7.16
N LYS A 110 -10.02 -11.16 -8.01
CA LYS A 110 -9.27 -10.67 -9.17
C LYS A 110 -8.69 -9.27 -8.91
N PRO A 111 -7.46 -8.95 -9.35
CA PRO A 111 -6.93 -7.59 -9.27
C PRO A 111 -7.84 -6.63 -10.03
N ALA A 112 -8.28 -5.56 -9.36
CA ALA A 112 -8.95 -4.46 -10.04
C ALA A 112 -7.92 -3.71 -10.86
N GLN A 113 -8.13 -3.70 -12.17
CA GLN A 113 -7.28 -2.99 -13.11
C GLN A 113 -8.17 -2.16 -14.02
N PHE A 114 -7.62 -1.05 -14.52
CA PHE A 114 -8.26 -0.35 -15.60
C PHE A 114 -8.29 -1.21 -16.86
N THR A 115 -9.38 -1.12 -17.64
CA THR A 115 -9.32 -1.48 -19.06
C THR A 115 -8.52 -0.43 -19.85
N GLU A 116 -8.25 -0.69 -21.13
CA GLU A 116 -7.56 0.29 -21.98
C GLU A 116 -8.39 1.57 -22.17
N GLU A 117 -9.70 1.41 -22.36
CA GLU A 117 -10.66 2.51 -22.48
C GLU A 117 -10.76 3.28 -21.17
N GLU A 118 -10.76 2.58 -20.02
CA GLU A 118 -10.80 3.25 -18.72
C GLU A 118 -9.49 4.02 -18.44
N ARG A 119 -8.33 3.50 -18.88
CA ARG A 119 -7.05 4.25 -18.82
C ARG A 119 -7.09 5.50 -19.66
N LYS A 120 -7.55 5.39 -20.91
CA LYS A 120 -7.68 6.53 -21.82
C LYS A 120 -8.60 7.60 -21.21
N ARG A 121 -9.75 7.17 -20.67
CA ARG A 121 -10.72 8.05 -20.01
C ARG A 121 -10.17 8.71 -18.75
N PHE A 122 -9.29 8.03 -18.01
CA PHE A 122 -8.61 8.63 -16.86
C PHE A 122 -7.63 9.73 -17.29
N ALA A 123 -6.86 9.51 -18.35
CA ALA A 123 -5.98 10.52 -18.92
C ALA A 123 -6.77 11.74 -19.44
N GLU A 124 -7.88 11.52 -20.15
CA GLU A 124 -8.79 12.58 -20.59
C GLU A 124 -9.36 13.38 -19.41
N ALA A 125 -9.68 12.72 -18.29
CA ALA A 125 -10.15 13.38 -17.09
C ALA A 125 -9.10 14.32 -16.47
N LEU A 126 -7.84 13.90 -16.43
CA LEU A 126 -6.75 14.73 -15.93
C LEU A 126 -6.49 15.94 -16.84
N LEU A 127 -6.53 15.76 -18.16
CA LEU A 127 -6.37 16.84 -19.13
C LEU A 127 -7.52 17.86 -19.05
N ASP A 128 -8.76 17.39 -18.93
CA ASP A 128 -9.92 18.28 -18.75
C ASP A 128 -9.83 19.09 -17.45
N LEU A 129 -9.44 18.44 -16.35
CA LEU A 129 -9.21 19.13 -15.07
C LEU A 129 -8.10 20.18 -15.18
N SER A 130 -6.98 19.86 -15.84
CA SER A 130 -5.89 20.79 -16.09
C SER A 130 -6.39 22.04 -16.84
N LYS A 131 -7.16 21.85 -17.92
CA LYS A 131 -7.76 22.95 -18.68
C LYS A 131 -8.67 23.81 -17.82
N ARG A 132 -9.55 23.20 -17.02
CA ARG A 132 -10.50 23.92 -16.15
C ARG A 132 -9.82 24.68 -15.02
N ILE A 133 -8.74 24.13 -14.46
CA ILE A 133 -7.89 24.83 -13.49
C ILE A 133 -7.28 26.08 -14.15
N ASN A 134 -6.72 25.94 -15.35
CA ASN A 134 -6.14 27.06 -16.10
C ASN A 134 -7.19 28.13 -16.43
N GLU A 135 -8.35 27.75 -16.96
CA GLU A 135 -9.46 28.68 -17.24
C GLU A 135 -9.95 29.40 -15.97
N THR A 136 -9.96 28.72 -14.83
CA THR A 136 -10.35 29.31 -13.55
C THR A 136 -9.30 30.32 -13.09
N ALA A 137 -8.02 30.00 -13.20
CA ALA A 137 -6.92 30.90 -12.86
C ALA A 137 -6.98 32.20 -13.68
N LEU A 138 -7.30 32.11 -14.97
CA LEU A 138 -7.46 33.27 -15.86
C LEU A 138 -8.63 34.21 -15.48
N LYS A 139 -9.60 33.75 -14.69
CA LYS A 139 -10.70 34.62 -14.19
C LYS A 139 -10.28 35.50 -13.02
N PHE A 140 -9.17 35.17 -12.37
CA PHE A 140 -8.60 35.92 -11.25
C PHE A 140 -7.34 36.72 -11.65
N ALA A 141 -6.90 36.60 -12.91
CA ALA A 141 -5.83 37.40 -13.50
C ALA A 141 -6.40 38.68 -14.11
#